data_AF-A0A540K637-F1
#
_entry.id   AF-A0A540K637-F1
#
_cell.length_a   1.000
_cell.length_b   1.000
_cell.length_c   1.000
_cell.angle_alpha   90.00
_cell.angle_beta   90.00
_cell.angle_gamma   90.00
#
_symmetry.space_group_name_H-M   'P 1'
#
loop_
_entity.id
_entity.type
_entity.pdbx_description
1 polymer ?
#
loop_
_entity_poly.entity_id
_entity_poly.type
_entity_poly.pdbx_seq_one_letter_code
_entity_poly.pdbx_strand_id
1 'polypeptide(L)'
;MLQFDRSYLWITSIWGSLQIYFHKIPDEIIEKLIEEGIVLKVAGGLIIEHPLILPFVKEVVGTTDSVMGLPIDLTRRLLKEAV
;
A
#
# COMPACT_ATOMS: atom_id res chain seq x y z
N MET A 1 12.16 9.65 3.86
CA MET A 1 12.63 8.74 4.92
C MET A 1 11.44 7.91 5.36
N LEU A 2 11.32 6.67 4.86
CA LEU A 2 10.21 5.77 5.21
C LEU A 2 10.57 5.13 6.56
N GLN A 3 9.82 5.43 7.61
CA GLN A 3 9.94 4.70 8.88
C GLN A 3 8.95 3.54 8.88
N PHE A 4 9.47 2.33 9.02
CA PHE A 4 8.72 1.09 9.19
C PHE A 4 8.67 0.77 10.69
N ASP A 5 7.60 1.17 11.36
CA ASP A 5 7.19 0.52 12.61
C ASP A 5 6.25 -0.63 12.24
N ARG A 6 6.39 -1.79 12.88
CA ARG A 6 5.67 -3.04 12.62
C ARG A 6 4.15 -2.98 12.81
N SER A 7 3.60 -1.80 13.05
CA SER A 7 2.20 -1.59 13.42
C SER A 7 1.46 -0.60 12.50
N TYR A 8 2.19 0.16 11.68
CA TYR A 8 1.62 1.19 10.82
C TYR A 8 2.48 1.40 9.57
N LEU A 9 1.84 1.43 8.40
CA LEU A 9 2.51 1.78 7.16
C LEU A 9 2.00 3.13 6.65
N TRP A 10 2.91 4.08 6.53
CA TRP A 10 2.64 5.41 6.01
C TRP A 10 3.28 5.59 4.63
N ILE A 11 2.46 5.80 3.62
CA ILE A 11 2.91 6.12 2.26
C ILE A 11 2.45 7.55 1.96
N THR A 12 3.42 8.44 1.79
CA THR A 12 3.18 9.81 1.33
C THR A 12 3.65 9.93 -0.13
N SER A 13 2.72 10.24 -1.02
CA SER A 13 3.03 10.66 -2.39
C SER A 13 2.82 12.17 -2.48
N ILE A 14 3.48 12.83 -3.43
CA ILE A 14 3.40 14.29 -3.59
C ILE A 14 1.97 14.80 -3.87
N TRP A 15 1.03 13.89 -4.15
CA TRP A 15 -0.34 14.17 -4.54
C TRP A 15 -1.40 13.55 -3.62
N GLY A 16 -1.00 12.82 -2.58
CA GLY A 16 -1.92 12.13 -1.69
C GLY A 16 -1.20 11.37 -0.59
N SER A 17 -1.78 11.40 0.60
CA SER A 17 -1.36 10.59 1.75
C SER A 17 -2.30 9.38 1.87
N LEU A 18 -1.70 8.20 1.95
CA LEU A 18 -2.41 6.96 2.25
C LEU A 18 -1.79 6.35 3.52
N GLN A 19 -2.64 6.06 4.49
CA GLN A 19 -2.25 5.38 5.72
C GLN A 19 -2.99 4.05 5.80
N ILE A 20 -2.24 2.98 6.03
CA ILE A 20 -2.80 1.64 6.19
C ILE A 20 -2.40 1.12 7.56
N TYR A 21 -3.41 0.79 8.35
CA TYR A 21 -3.26 0.23 9.67
C TYR A 21 -3.46 -1.27 9.61
N PHE A 22 -2.52 -2.00 10.19
CA PHE A 22 -2.58 -3.46 10.26
C PHE A 22 -2.75 -3.91 11.71
N HIS A 23 -3.48 -5.01 11.90
CA HIS A 23 -3.32 -5.86 13.06
C HIS A 23 -1.94 -6.52 13.02
N LYS A 24 -1.48 -7.03 14.17
CA LYS A 24 -0.21 -7.75 14.23
C LYS A 24 -0.25 -8.96 13.29
N ILE A 25 0.58 -8.94 12.26
CA ILE A 25 0.75 -10.04 11.31
C ILE A 25 1.66 -11.08 11.97
N PRO A 26 1.27 -12.36 12.05
CA PRO A 26 2.13 -13.42 12.56
C PRO A 26 3.35 -13.66 11.66
N ASP A 27 4.49 -14.01 12.25
CA ASP A 27 5.72 -14.27 11.51
C ASP A 27 5.55 -15.41 10.48
N GLU A 28 4.74 -16.42 10.77
CA GLU A 28 4.41 -17.52 9.83
C GLU A 28 3.78 -17.00 8.52
N ILE A 29 2.97 -15.95 8.60
CA ILE A 29 2.35 -15.36 7.40
C ILE A 29 3.41 -14.60 6.59
N ILE A 30 4.35 -13.93 7.26
CA ILE A 30 5.46 -13.22 6.61
C ILE A 30 6.35 -14.22 5.84
N GLU A 31 6.72 -15.34 6.48
CA GLU A 31 7.54 -16.38 5.84
C GLU A 31 6.83 -16.97 4.61
N LYS A 32 5.53 -17.32 4.72
CA LYS A 32 4.74 -17.81 3.58
C LYS A 32 4.73 -16.84 2.41
N LEU A 33 4.58 -15.55 2.68
CA LEU A 33 4.57 -14.52 1.64
C LEU A 33 5.93 -14.36 0.95
N ILE A 34 7.03 -14.51 1.69
CA ILE A 34 8.39 -14.51 1.15
C ILE A 34 8.61 -15.75 0.28
N GLU A 35 8.20 -16.93 0.73
CA GLU A 35 8.27 -18.18 -0.04
C GLU A 35 7.47 -18.10 -1.36
N GLU A 36 6.28 -17.48 -1.34
CA GLU A 36 5.47 -17.22 -2.53
C GLU A 36 6.15 -16.26 -3.52
N GLY A 37 7.09 -15.43 -3.03
CA GLY A 37 7.90 -14.51 -3.82
C GLY A 37 7.15 -13.33 -4.43
N ILE A 38 5.83 -13.25 -4.26
CA ILE A 38 4.98 -12.19 -4.84
C ILE A 38 5.28 -10.83 -4.20
N VAL A 39 5.58 -10.82 -2.90
CA VAL A 39 5.95 -9.60 -2.15
C VAL A 39 7.27 -8.99 -2.64
N LEU A 40 8.14 -9.77 -3.30
CA LEU A 40 9.40 -9.26 -3.86
C LEU A 40 9.20 -8.42 -5.14
N LYS A 41 8.01 -8.43 -5.71
CA LYS A 41 7.67 -7.74 -6.98
C LYS A 41 6.94 -6.42 -6.77
N VAL A 42 6.69 -6.02 -5.53
CA VAL A 42 5.92 -4.84 -5.17
C VAL A 42 6.71 -3.92 -4.25
N ALA A 43 6.47 -2.62 -4.35
CA ALA A 43 7.13 -1.64 -3.50
C ALA A 43 6.79 -1.91 -2.03
N GLY A 44 7.81 -2.02 -1.18
CA GLY A 44 7.65 -2.24 0.26
C GLY A 44 7.06 -3.59 0.66
N GLY A 45 6.97 -4.57 -0.25
CA GLY A 45 6.44 -5.89 0.07
C GLY A 45 4.94 -5.93 0.36
N LEU A 46 4.20 -4.88 -0.02
CA LEU A 46 2.82 -4.67 0.41
C LEU A 46 1.81 -5.06 -0.68
N ILE A 47 0.92 -6.00 -0.36
CA ILE A 47 -0.21 -6.39 -1.21
C ILE A 47 -1.46 -6.49 -0.33
N ILE A 48 -2.23 -5.40 -0.24
CA ILE A 48 -3.40 -5.33 0.64
C ILE A 48 -4.56 -6.25 0.22
N GLU A 49 -4.61 -6.60 -1.06
CA GLU A 49 -5.64 -7.50 -1.62
C GLU A 49 -5.27 -8.97 -1.48
N HIS A 50 -4.07 -9.28 -0.97
CA HIS A 50 -3.64 -10.66 -0.82
C HIS A 50 -4.47 -11.38 0.25
N PRO A 51 -4.98 -12.60 0.01
CA PRO A 51 -5.83 -13.32 0.96
C PRO A 51 -5.20 -13.51 2.35
N LEU A 52 -3.88 -13.61 2.44
CA LEU A 52 -3.15 -13.75 3.71
C LEU A 52 -2.95 -12.42 4.45
N ILE A 53 -3.08 -11.28 3.77
CA ILE A 53 -2.89 -9.95 4.34
C ILE A 53 -4.22 -9.26 4.63
N LEU A 54 -5.22 -9.47 3.78
CA LEU A 54 -6.54 -8.85 3.88
C LEU A 54 -7.19 -8.97 5.28
N PRO A 55 -7.12 -10.13 5.98
CA PRO A 55 -7.70 -10.26 7.33
C PRO A 55 -7.01 -9.39 8.39
N PHE A 56 -5.79 -8.93 8.12
CA PHE A 56 -5.00 -8.10 9.03
C PHE A 56 -5.13 -6.62 8.72
N VAL A 57 -5.83 -6.21 7.66
CA VAL A 57 -6.10 -4.79 7.38
C VAL A 57 -7.13 -4.28 8.37
N LYS A 58 -6.71 -3.39 9.28
CA LYS A 58 -7.59 -2.78 10.28
C LYS A 58 -8.35 -1.60 9.70
N GLU A 59 -7.63 -0.70 9.03
CA GLU A 59 -8.20 0.54 8.54
C GLU A 59 -7.33 1.10 7.40
N VAL A 60 -7.99 1.70 6.41
CA VAL A 60 -7.34 2.42 5.30
C VAL A 60 -7.84 3.86 5.33
N VAL A 61 -6.93 4.81 5.57
CA VAL A 61 -7.23 6.24 5.64
C VAL A 61 -6.55 6.94 4.46
N GLY A 62 -7.36 7.43 3.52
CA GLY A 62 -6.92 8.12 2.31
C GLY A 62 -7.89 7.90 1.14
N THR A 63 -7.58 8.46 -0.03
CA THR A 63 -8.34 8.19 -1.26
C THR A 63 -7.86 6.87 -1.89
N THR A 64 -8.79 5.95 -2.17
CA THR A 64 -8.53 4.64 -2.78
C THR A 64 -7.81 4.72 -4.13
N ASP A 65 -7.87 5.86 -4.83
CA ASP A 65 -7.19 6.07 -6.11
C ASP A 65 -5.65 6.08 -5.98
N SER A 66 -5.10 6.33 -4.79
CA SER A 66 -3.66 6.20 -4.52
C SER A 66 -3.21 4.76 -4.23
N VAL A 67 -4.15 3.84 -3.96
CA VAL A 67 -3.85 2.43 -3.65
C VAL A 67 -3.39 1.67 -4.90
N MET A 68 -3.95 1.98 -6.07
CA MET A 68 -3.67 1.27 -7.33
C MET A 68 -2.49 1.85 -8.14
N GLY A 69 -1.78 2.85 -7.61
CA GLY A 69 -0.61 3.45 -8.25
C GLY A 69 -0.89 4.48 -9.36
N LEU A 70 -2.15 4.73 -9.73
CA LEU A 70 -2.54 5.77 -10.70
C LEU A 70 -3.69 6.64 -10.17
N PRO A 71 -3.40 7.84 -9.64
CA PRO A 71 -4.44 8.78 -9.21
C PRO A 71 -5.16 9.41 -10.42
N ILE A 72 -6.36 8.90 -10.74
CA ILE A 72 -7.13 9.25 -11.94
C ILE A 72 -7.38 10.77 -12.06
N ASP A 73 -7.79 11.43 -10.98
CA ASP A 73 -8.10 12.86 -11.00
C ASP A 73 -6.86 13.72 -11.26
N LEU A 74 -5.71 13.32 -10.70
CA LEU A 74 -4.44 13.97 -10.98
C LEU A 74 -4.02 13.76 -12.44
N THR A 75 -4.06 12.52 -12.92
CA THR A 75 -3.73 12.20 -14.32
C THR A 75 -4.60 13.01 -15.28
N ARG A 76 -5.90 13.13 -14.99
CA ARG A 76 -6.83 13.94 -15.78
C ARG A 76 -6.48 15.43 -15.75
N ARG A 77 -6.05 15.97 -14.60
CA ARG A 77 -5.64 17.38 -14.50
C ARG A 77 -4.36 17.66 -15.28
N LEU A 78 -3.33 16.82 -15.10
CA LEU A 78 -2.05 16.95 -15.80
C LEU A 78 -2.20 16.83 -17.33
N LEU A 79 -3.07 15.94 -17.82
CA LEU A 79 -3.37 15.83 -19.25
C LEU A 79 -3.99 17.11 -19.83
N LYS A 80 -4.77 17.87 -19.04
CA LYS A 80 -5.33 19.16 -19.47
C LYS A 80 -4.32 20.30 -19.44
N GLU A 81 -3.32 20.23 -18.56
CA GLU A 81 -2.27 21.23 -18.42
C GLU A 81 -1.13 21.03 -19.45
N ALA A 82 -1.00 19.84 -20.03
CA ALA A 82 0.04 19.49 -21.00
C ALA A 82 -0.32 19.83 -22.47
N VAL A 83 -1.52 20.38 -22.71
CA VAL A 83 -2.01 20.84 -24.02
C VAL A 83 -2.14 22.35 -23.97
#